data_AF-A0A815FBA7-F1
#
_entry.id   AF-A0A815FBA7-F1
#
_cell.length_a   1.000
_cell.length_b   1.000
_cell.length_c   1.000
_cell.angle_alpha   90.00
_cell.angle_beta   90.00
_cell.angle_gamma   90.00
#
_symmetry.space_group_name_H-M   'P 1'
#
loop_
_entity.id
_entity.type
_entity.pdbx_description
1 polymer ?
#
loop_
_entity_poly.entity_id
_entity_poly.type
_entity_poly.pdbx_seq_one_letter_code
_entity_poly.pdbx_strand_id
1 'polypeptide(L)'
;MTALRVFPFIGAFVAVAAVVLAIIGVSTTYWFSAGVVHSGLWQNCAANGCFRSEGGKAAAMAVTALIAMVIAAILAVFSGLARNKSDASNNMARLCGIISVVLLFSSGVLIAASLYAAIGLKFATGYSFTLMAIAQFLSFLGAMLVAHWMGHSFTVIS
;
A
#
# COMPACT_ATOMS: atom_id res chain seq x y z
N MET A 1 -1.56 14.62 -27.94
CA MET A 1 -2.43 13.55 -27.39
C MET A 1 -1.67 12.45 -26.60
N THR A 2 -0.36 12.60 -26.33
CA THR A 2 0.45 11.58 -25.63
C THR A 2 0.46 11.72 -24.10
N ALA A 3 0.33 12.95 -23.58
CA ALA A 3 0.36 13.21 -22.13
C ALA A 3 -0.79 12.57 -21.34
N LEU A 4 -2.00 12.45 -21.93
CA LEU A 4 -3.17 11.86 -21.26
C LEU A 4 -3.06 10.35 -21.01
N ARG A 5 -2.14 9.64 -21.70
CA ARG A 5 -1.96 8.19 -21.56
C ARG A 5 -0.99 7.79 -20.45
N VAL A 6 -0.17 8.71 -19.93
CA VAL A 6 0.90 8.38 -18.97
C VAL A 6 0.41 8.40 -17.52
N PHE A 7 -0.52 9.29 -17.18
CA PHE A 7 -1.07 9.44 -15.82
C PHE A 7 -1.65 8.17 -15.16
N PRO A 8 -2.40 7.28 -15.86
CA PRO A 8 -2.90 6.06 -15.21
C PRO A 8 -1.76 5.11 -14.83
N PHE A 9 -0.66 5.10 -15.61
CA PHE A 9 0.50 4.28 -15.31
C PHE A 9 1.32 4.83 -14.14
N ILE A 10 1.35 6.16 -13.94
CA ILE A 10 2.02 6.77 -12.78
C ILE A 10 1.30 6.35 -11.48
N GLY A 11 -0.03 6.46 -11.43
CA GLY A 11 -0.80 6.03 -10.27
C GLY A 11 -0.63 4.54 -9.96
N ALA A 12 -0.68 3.69 -10.99
CA ALA A 12 -0.42 2.26 -10.85
C ALA A 12 1.03 1.96 -10.38
N PHE A 13 2.02 2.67 -10.92
CA PHE A 13 3.42 2.50 -10.51
C PHE A 13 3.63 2.86 -9.04
N VAL A 14 3.04 3.97 -8.59
CA VAL A 14 3.10 4.38 -7.17
C VAL A 14 2.41 3.35 -6.27
N ALA A 15 1.26 2.79 -6.69
CA ALA A 15 0.58 1.73 -5.96
C ALA A 15 1.44 0.45 -5.86
N VAL A 16 2.13 0.06 -6.93
CA VAL A 16 3.07 -1.08 -6.93
C VAL A 16 4.26 -0.80 -6.02
N ALA A 17 4.83 0.41 -6.05
CA ALA A 17 5.91 0.80 -5.14
C ALA A 17 5.47 0.72 -3.67
N ALA A 18 4.26 1.18 -3.34
CA ALA A 18 3.68 1.06 -2.00
C ALA A 18 3.57 -0.42 -1.56
N VAL A 19 3.12 -1.30 -2.46
CA VAL A 19 3.04 -2.75 -2.21
C VAL A 19 4.43 -3.33 -1.91
N VAL A 20 5.43 -3.03 -2.72
CA VAL A 20 6.79 -3.55 -2.53
C VAL A 20 7.36 -3.12 -1.19
N LEU A 21 7.25 -1.83 -0.85
CA LEU A 21 7.72 -1.34 0.46
C LEU A 21 6.97 -1.97 1.62
N ALA A 22 5.67 -2.21 1.47
CA ALA A 22 4.87 -2.88 2.50
C ALA A 22 5.24 -4.36 2.67
N ILE A 23 5.53 -5.09 1.58
CA ILE A 23 6.03 -6.46 1.65
C ILE A 23 7.34 -6.49 2.41
N ILE A 24 8.29 -5.62 2.05
CA ILE A 24 9.59 -5.53 2.72
C ILE A 24 9.39 -5.16 4.19
N GLY A 25 8.53 -4.19 4.48
CA GLY A 25 8.17 -3.79 5.84
C GLY A 25 7.64 -4.96 6.67
N VAL A 26 6.61 -5.65 6.19
CA VAL A 26 5.95 -6.75 6.93
C VAL A 26 6.84 -8.00 7.07
N SER A 27 7.69 -8.29 6.10
CA SER A 27 8.52 -9.51 6.09
C SER A 27 9.79 -9.40 6.94
N THR A 28 10.25 -8.19 7.23
CA THR A 28 11.52 -7.97 7.92
C THR A 28 11.37 -7.86 9.44
N THR A 29 12.46 -8.17 10.15
CA THR A 29 12.51 -8.19 11.61
C THR A 29 12.98 -6.88 12.25
N TYR A 30 12.98 -5.78 11.51
CA TYR A 30 13.52 -4.48 11.93
C TYR A 30 12.43 -3.43 12.17
N TRP A 31 11.33 -3.80 12.81
CA TRP A 31 10.29 -2.84 13.22
C TRP A 31 10.71 -2.07 14.47
N PHE A 32 11.31 -2.77 15.43
CA PHE A 32 11.83 -2.18 16.65
C PHE A 32 13.23 -2.67 16.93
N SER A 33 14.02 -1.84 17.59
CA SER A 33 15.33 -2.21 18.09
C SER A 33 15.46 -1.82 19.56
N ALA A 34 15.91 -2.78 20.36
CA ALA A 34 16.20 -2.62 21.78
C ALA A 34 17.59 -3.19 22.05
N GLY A 35 18.62 -2.34 21.91
CA GLY A 35 20.02 -2.76 21.97
C GLY A 35 20.34 -3.74 20.83
N VAL A 36 20.78 -4.96 21.18
CA VAL A 36 21.14 -6.03 20.23
C VAL A 36 19.96 -6.87 19.75
N VAL A 37 18.74 -6.57 20.23
CA VAL A 37 17.52 -7.29 19.84
C VAL A 37 16.78 -6.52 18.77
N HIS A 38 16.42 -7.22 17.69
CA HIS A 38 15.59 -6.73 16.60
C HIS A 38 14.25 -7.45 16.60
N SER A 39 13.18 -6.67 16.61
CA SER A 39 11.81 -7.18 16.66
C SER A 39 11.07 -6.83 15.39
N GLY A 40 10.51 -7.84 14.74
CA GLY A 40 9.57 -7.71 13.62
C GLY A 40 8.13 -7.98 14.04
N LEU A 41 7.25 -8.03 13.03
CA LEU A 41 5.87 -8.43 13.23
C LEU A 41 5.74 -9.90 13.61
N TRP A 42 6.54 -10.78 13.02
CA TRP A 42 6.34 -12.23 13.14
C TRP A 42 7.35 -12.90 14.03
N GLN A 43 8.48 -12.25 14.28
CA GLN A 43 9.66 -12.84 14.87
C GLN A 43 10.47 -11.79 15.60
N ASN A 44 11.06 -12.18 16.73
CA ASN A 44 12.05 -11.42 17.45
C ASN A 44 13.38 -12.14 17.32
N CYS A 45 14.43 -11.40 16.98
CA CYS A 45 15.79 -11.91 16.84
C CYS A 45 16.67 -11.24 17.89
N ALA A 46 17.24 -12.05 18.78
CA ALA A 46 18.31 -11.65 19.69
C ALA A 46 19.65 -12.15 19.15
N ALA A 47 20.76 -11.73 19.76
CA ALA A 47 22.12 -12.07 19.33
C ALA A 47 22.37 -13.58 19.10
N ASN A 48 21.63 -14.45 19.79
CA ASN A 48 21.83 -15.90 19.76
C ASN A 48 20.69 -16.69 19.08
N GLY A 49 19.73 -16.02 18.42
CA GLY A 49 18.67 -16.72 17.69
C GLY A 49 17.37 -15.93 17.53
N CYS A 50 16.49 -16.44 16.66
CA CYS A 50 15.18 -15.87 16.39
C CYS A 50 14.06 -16.78 16.92
N PHE A 51 13.05 -16.17 17.52
CA PHE A 51 11.86 -16.86 18.02
C PHE A 51 10.60 -16.19 17.46
N ARG A 52 9.58 -17.01 17.19
CA ARG A 52 8.31 -16.55 16.63
C ARG A 52 7.56 -15.69 17.66
N SER A 53 7.04 -14.56 17.20
CA SER A 53 6.13 -13.71 17.95
C SER A 53 4.74 -13.79 17.29
N GLU A 54 3.69 -13.74 18.10
CA GLU A 54 2.32 -13.81 17.57
C GLU A 54 1.90 -12.54 16.81
N GLY A 55 2.73 -11.47 16.83
CA GLY A 55 2.53 -10.22 16.07
C GLY A 55 1.33 -9.39 16.45
N GLY A 56 0.35 -9.99 17.14
CA GLY A 56 -0.83 -9.35 17.69
C GLY A 56 -1.64 -8.58 16.66
N LYS A 57 -2.32 -7.54 17.15
CA LYS A 57 -3.20 -6.69 16.34
C LYS A 57 -2.46 -5.93 15.24
N ALA A 58 -1.21 -5.51 15.49
CA ALA A 58 -0.40 -4.78 14.53
C ALA A 58 -0.10 -5.64 13.29
N ALA A 59 0.25 -6.93 13.49
CA ALA A 59 0.49 -7.86 12.38
C ALA A 59 -0.77 -8.08 11.54
N ALA A 60 -1.91 -8.34 12.19
CA ALA A 60 -3.18 -8.56 11.49
C ALA A 60 -3.58 -7.34 10.63
N MET A 61 -3.45 -6.12 11.17
CA MET A 61 -3.76 -4.89 10.43
C MET A 61 -2.81 -4.66 9.25
N ALA A 62 -1.51 -4.86 9.45
CA ALA A 62 -0.52 -4.67 8.39
C ALA A 62 -0.68 -5.67 7.24
N VAL A 63 -0.99 -6.93 7.54
CA VAL A 63 -1.29 -7.95 6.50
C VAL A 63 -2.57 -7.64 5.76
N THR A 64 -3.63 -7.25 6.49
CA THR A 64 -4.90 -6.88 5.86
C THR A 64 -4.71 -5.69 4.91
N ALA A 65 -3.93 -4.69 5.33
CA ALA A 65 -3.56 -3.57 4.47
C ALA A 65 -2.76 -4.03 3.24
N LEU A 66 -1.79 -4.94 3.42
CA LEU A 66 -0.99 -5.46 2.32
C LEU A 66 -1.85 -6.16 1.27
N ILE A 67 -2.77 -7.05 1.69
CA ILE A 67 -3.68 -7.76 0.79
C ILE A 67 -4.54 -6.75 0.01
N ALA A 68 -5.10 -5.75 0.71
CA ALA A 68 -5.91 -4.72 0.08
C ALA A 68 -5.10 -3.88 -0.93
N MET A 69 -3.85 -3.52 -0.63
CA MET A 69 -2.97 -2.80 -1.56
C MET A 69 -2.63 -3.63 -2.80
N VAL A 70 -2.37 -4.94 -2.65
CA VAL A 70 -2.08 -5.82 -3.79
C VAL A 70 -3.27 -5.84 -4.75
N ILE A 71 -4.48 -6.04 -4.22
CA ILE A 71 -5.72 -6.01 -5.02
C ILE A 71 -5.88 -4.63 -5.67
N ALA A 72 -5.66 -3.56 -4.92
CA ALA A 72 -5.79 -2.20 -5.43
C ALA A 72 -4.81 -1.88 -6.56
N ALA A 73 -3.55 -2.33 -6.45
CA ALA A 73 -2.52 -2.15 -7.47
C ALA A 73 -2.88 -2.90 -8.75
N ILE A 74 -3.36 -4.14 -8.62
CA ILE A 74 -3.86 -4.93 -9.76
C ILE A 74 -5.01 -4.21 -10.46
N LEU A 75 -5.99 -3.73 -9.69
CA LEU A 75 -7.13 -2.99 -10.23
C LEU A 75 -6.72 -1.65 -10.87
N ALA A 76 -5.73 -0.95 -10.32
CA ALA A 76 -5.18 0.26 -10.92
C ALA A 76 -4.58 -0.02 -12.30
N VAL A 77 -3.79 -1.09 -12.44
CA VAL A 77 -3.23 -1.53 -13.73
C VAL A 77 -4.35 -1.88 -14.71
N PHE A 78 -5.34 -2.67 -14.29
CA PHE A 78 -6.47 -3.02 -15.15
C PHE A 78 -7.28 -1.79 -15.60
N SER A 79 -7.49 -0.81 -14.72
CA SER A 79 -8.19 0.42 -15.06
C SER A 79 -7.48 1.23 -16.17
N GLY A 80 -6.14 1.18 -16.20
CA GLY A 80 -5.33 1.80 -17.25
C GLY A 80 -5.37 1.02 -18.57
N LEU A 81 -5.37 -0.30 -18.51
CA LEU A 81 -5.34 -1.19 -19.68
C LEU A 81 -6.70 -1.38 -20.36
N ALA A 82 -7.81 -1.27 -19.63
CA ALA A 82 -9.15 -1.58 -20.13
C ALA A 82 -9.79 -0.47 -20.99
N ARG A 83 -9.10 0.65 -21.27
CA ARG A 83 -9.65 1.71 -22.13
C ARG A 83 -9.45 1.39 -23.62
N ASN A 84 -10.42 1.79 -24.46
CA ASN A 84 -10.44 1.70 -25.93
C ASN A 84 -11.00 0.43 -26.59
N LYS A 85 -11.85 -0.36 -25.90
CA LYS A 85 -12.48 -1.55 -26.52
C LYS A 85 -14.00 -1.45 -26.72
N SER A 86 -14.74 -0.81 -25.79
CA SER A 86 -16.19 -0.60 -25.86
C SER A 86 -16.67 0.27 -24.68
N ASP A 87 -17.91 0.74 -24.69
CA ASP A 87 -18.52 1.47 -23.56
C ASP A 87 -18.58 0.63 -22.28
N ALA A 88 -18.83 -0.67 -22.42
CA ALA A 88 -18.76 -1.63 -21.31
C ALA A 88 -17.33 -1.70 -20.72
N SER A 89 -16.30 -1.66 -21.57
CA SER A 89 -14.90 -1.64 -21.16
C SER A 89 -14.52 -0.35 -20.41
N ASN A 90 -15.08 0.79 -20.84
CA ASN A 90 -14.87 2.08 -20.17
C ASN A 90 -15.56 2.13 -18.79
N ASN A 91 -16.77 1.57 -18.67
CA ASN A 91 -17.47 1.44 -17.39
C ASN A 91 -16.72 0.52 -16.42
N MET A 92 -16.18 -0.61 -16.91
CA MET A 92 -15.37 -1.51 -16.09
C MET A 92 -14.07 -0.85 -15.63
N ALA A 93 -13.37 -0.14 -16.53
CA ALA A 93 -12.16 0.62 -16.19
C ALA A 93 -12.43 1.65 -15.08
N ARG A 94 -13.58 2.34 -15.14
CA ARG A 94 -14.02 3.27 -14.11
C ARG A 94 -14.26 2.59 -12.77
N LEU A 95 -14.98 1.48 -12.76
CA LEU A 95 -15.27 0.73 -11.53
C LEU A 95 -13.98 0.23 -10.87
N CYS A 96 -13.07 -0.37 -11.65
CA CYS A 96 -11.76 -0.81 -11.17
C CYS A 96 -10.95 0.34 -10.58
N GLY A 97 -10.97 1.52 -11.22
CA GLY A 97 -10.32 2.72 -10.71
C GLY A 97 -10.89 3.15 -9.35
N ILE A 98 -12.22 3.27 -9.23
CA ILE A 98 -12.88 3.69 -7.98
C ILE A 98 -12.56 2.71 -6.84
N ILE A 99 -12.69 1.40 -7.10
CA ILE A 99 -12.40 0.37 -6.10
C ILE A 99 -10.92 0.44 -5.69
N SER A 100 -10.01 0.65 -6.65
CA SER A 100 -8.59 0.81 -6.37
C SER A 100 -8.32 2.01 -5.43
N VAL A 101 -8.94 3.17 -5.68
CA VAL A 101 -8.81 4.35 -4.81
C VAL A 101 -9.27 4.06 -3.38
N VAL A 102 -10.44 3.44 -3.23
CA VAL A 102 -11.00 3.10 -1.91
C VAL A 102 -10.09 2.12 -1.17
N LEU A 103 -9.60 1.10 -1.86
CA LEU A 103 -8.70 0.10 -1.26
C LEU A 103 -7.34 0.70 -0.88
N LEU A 104 -6.75 1.56 -1.72
CA LEU A 104 -5.49 2.24 -1.42
C LEU A 104 -5.63 3.17 -0.21
N PHE A 105 -6.72 3.93 -0.14
CA PHE A 105 -6.99 4.81 0.99
C PHE A 105 -7.22 4.01 2.29
N SER A 106 -8.06 2.98 2.24
CA SER A 106 -8.34 2.11 3.39
C SER A 106 -7.09 1.40 3.89
N SER A 107 -6.23 0.97 2.97
CA SER A 107 -4.94 0.36 3.31
C SER A 107 -4.01 1.34 4.01
N GLY A 108 -3.93 2.59 3.54
CA GLY A 108 -3.16 3.64 4.20
C GLY A 108 -3.63 3.88 5.64
N VAL A 109 -4.94 3.88 5.88
CA VAL A 109 -5.50 3.99 7.25
C VAL A 109 -5.15 2.76 8.10
N LEU A 110 -5.23 1.56 7.54
CA LEU A 110 -4.86 0.32 8.26
C LEU A 110 -3.37 0.27 8.61
N ILE A 111 -2.49 0.77 7.74
CA ILE A 111 -1.05 0.91 8.04
C ILE A 111 -0.84 1.94 9.15
N ALA A 112 -1.53 3.09 9.11
CA ALA A 112 -1.45 4.08 10.18
C ALA A 112 -1.85 3.47 11.54
N ALA A 113 -2.95 2.69 11.54
CA ALA A 113 -3.42 1.98 12.72
C ALA A 113 -2.43 0.91 13.20
N SER A 114 -1.80 0.16 12.29
CA SER A 114 -0.79 -0.85 12.65
C SER A 114 0.46 -0.21 13.26
N LEU A 115 0.93 0.90 12.70
CA LEU A 115 2.05 1.68 13.23
C LEU A 115 1.73 2.23 14.63
N TYR A 116 0.53 2.80 14.82
CA TYR A 116 0.09 3.31 16.12
C TYR A 116 -0.02 2.20 17.17
N ALA A 117 -0.62 1.06 16.79
CA ALA A 117 -0.72 -0.11 17.67
C ALA A 117 0.66 -0.66 18.07
N ALA A 118 1.68 -0.45 17.22
CA ALA A 118 3.04 -0.90 17.46
C ALA A 118 3.85 0.10 18.33
N ILE A 119 3.61 1.41 18.26
CA ILE A 119 4.27 2.45 19.09
C ILE A 119 3.91 2.35 20.59
N GLY A 120 2.81 1.68 20.95
CA GLY A 120 2.48 1.38 22.35
C GLY A 120 3.58 0.59 23.11
N LEU A 121 4.58 0.08 22.37
CA LEU A 121 5.76 -0.58 22.88
C LEU A 121 6.93 0.43 22.90
N LYS A 122 7.43 0.79 24.10
CA LYS A 122 8.49 1.80 24.33
C LYS A 122 9.87 1.38 23.78
N PHE A 123 10.03 1.30 22.46
CA PHE A 123 11.28 0.93 21.79
C PHE A 123 11.67 1.93 20.71
N ALA A 124 12.96 1.97 20.35
CA ALA A 124 13.40 2.73 19.19
C ALA A 124 12.82 2.10 17.91
N THR A 125 12.29 2.94 17.02
CA THR A 125 11.74 2.50 15.73
C THR A 125 12.87 2.07 14.79
N GLY A 126 12.67 0.95 14.09
CA GLY A 126 13.62 0.42 13.12
C GLY A 126 13.25 0.76 11.67
N TYR A 127 14.11 0.37 10.73
CA TYR A 127 13.95 0.69 9.31
C TYR A 127 12.64 0.18 8.70
N SER A 128 12.17 -1.00 9.09
CA SER A 128 10.92 -1.59 8.59
C SER A 128 9.70 -0.76 8.96
N PHE A 129 9.74 -0.13 10.14
CA PHE A 129 8.71 0.80 10.60
C PHE A 129 8.64 2.03 9.69
N THR A 130 9.80 2.60 9.35
CA THR A 130 9.89 3.74 8.42
C THR A 130 9.45 3.35 7.00
N LEU A 131 9.83 2.18 6.51
CA LEU A 131 9.37 1.68 5.20
C LEU A 131 7.84 1.55 5.15
N MET A 132 7.22 1.13 6.26
CA MET A 132 5.77 1.06 6.36
C MET A 132 5.10 2.42 6.36
N ALA A 133 5.68 3.41 7.05
CA ALA A 133 5.22 4.80 6.98
C ALA A 133 5.35 5.38 5.55
N ILE A 134 6.43 5.07 4.83
CA ILE A 134 6.59 5.48 3.44
C ILE A 134 5.54 4.78 2.55
N ALA A 135 5.30 3.47 2.77
CA ALA A 135 4.27 2.73 2.04
C ALA A 135 2.87 3.33 2.25
N GLN A 136 2.54 3.77 3.47
CA GLN A 136 1.30 4.51 3.76
C GLN A 136 1.22 5.82 2.99
N PHE A 137 2.30 6.60 2.94
CA PHE A 137 2.31 7.85 2.17
C PHE A 137 2.11 7.58 0.68
N LEU A 138 2.80 6.58 0.13
CA LEU A 138 2.66 6.18 -1.27
C LEU A 138 1.27 5.61 -1.57
N SER A 139 0.62 4.92 -0.64
CA SER A 139 -0.75 4.43 -0.85
C SER A 139 -1.74 5.60 -0.99
N PHE A 140 -1.62 6.65 -0.17
CA PHE A 140 -2.42 7.85 -0.31
C PHE A 140 -2.10 8.63 -1.58
N LEU A 141 -0.82 8.79 -1.91
CA LEU A 141 -0.40 9.46 -3.14
C LEU A 141 -0.91 8.71 -4.38
N GLY A 142 -0.81 7.37 -4.39
CA GLY A 142 -1.35 6.51 -5.43
C GLY A 142 -2.86 6.67 -5.58
N ALA A 143 -3.60 6.70 -4.46
CA ALA A 143 -5.05 6.94 -4.47
C ALA A 143 -5.39 8.31 -5.08
N MET A 144 -4.68 9.37 -4.69
CA MET A 144 -4.88 10.72 -5.22
C MET A 144 -4.59 10.79 -6.72
N LEU A 145 -3.50 10.18 -7.19
CA LEU A 145 -3.12 10.18 -8.61
C LEU A 145 -4.13 9.41 -9.46
N VAL A 146 -4.59 8.25 -8.98
CA VAL A 146 -5.61 7.44 -9.65
C VAL A 146 -6.95 8.18 -9.70
N ALA A 147 -7.35 8.83 -8.59
CA ALA A 147 -8.57 9.65 -8.52
C ALA A 147 -8.50 10.89 -9.43
N HIS A 148 -7.38 11.60 -9.43
CA HIS A 148 -7.17 12.78 -10.27
C HIS A 148 -7.24 12.42 -11.76
N TRP A 149 -6.60 11.33 -12.17
CA TRP A 149 -6.68 10.85 -13.55
C TRP A 149 -8.11 10.49 -13.96
N MET A 150 -8.89 9.89 -13.05
CA MET A 150 -10.32 9.66 -13.28
C MET A 150 -11.03 10.99 -13.56
N GLY A 151 -10.85 12.02 -12.71
CA GLY A 151 -11.50 13.33 -12.89
C GLY A 151 -11.27 13.97 -14.27
N HIS A 152 -10.03 14.01 -14.74
CA HIS A 152 -9.67 14.60 -16.06
C HIS A 152 -10.20 13.81 -17.25
N SER A 153 -10.39 12.51 -17.06
CA SER A 153 -10.83 11.63 -18.15
C SER A 153 -12.32 11.72 -18.44
N PHE A 154 -13.13 12.27 -17.53
CA PHE A 154 -14.59 12.31 -17.65
C PHE A 154 -15.12 13.67 -18.11
N THR A 155 -14.36 14.76 -17.92
CA THR A 155 -14.70 16.09 -18.45
C THR A 155 -14.52 16.22 -19.96
N VAL A 156 -13.86 15.25 -20.62
CA VAL A 156 -13.59 15.27 -22.07
C VAL A 156 -14.56 14.37 -22.86
N ILE A 157 -15.44 13.62 -22.17
CA ILE A 157 -16.38 12.66 -22.79
C ILE A 157 -17.85 13.14 -22.67
N SER A 158 -18.13 14.21 -21.91
CA SER A 158 -19.43 14.89 -21.87
C SER A 158 -19.49 16.04 -22.86
#